data_AF-A0A395XLI4-F1
#
_entry.id   AF-A0A395XLI4-F1
#
_cell.length_a   1.000
_cell.length_b   1.000
_cell.length_c   1.000
_cell.angle_alpha   90.00
_cell.angle_beta   90.00
_cell.angle_gamma   90.00
#
_symmetry.space_group_name_H-M   'P 1'
#
loop_
_entity.id
_entity.type
_entity.pdbx_description
1 polymer ?
#
loop_
_entity_poly.entity_id
_entity_poly.type
_entity_poly.pdbx_seq_one_letter_code
_entity_poly.pdbx_strand_id
1 'polypeptide(L)' 'GLDLIDFYVLPHYLTAPFKKVTEKIMTEFSDLNLCPINNRQGIVIDGEGSKVICKD' A
#
# COMPACT_ATOMS: atom_id res chain seq x y z
N GLY A 1 7.65 -3.08 -12.29
CA GLY A 1 8.20 -2.07 -11.36
C GLY A 1 9.71 -2.13 -11.40
N LEU A 2 10.39 -1.66 -10.35
CA LEU A 2 11.85 -1.77 -10.19
C LEU A 2 12.31 -3.06 -9.50
N ASP A 3 11.36 -3.90 -9.07
CA ASP A 3 11.63 -5.20 -8.43
C ASP A 3 12.46 -5.11 -7.13
N LEU A 4 12.24 -4.04 -6.35
CA LEU A 4 12.93 -3.82 -5.07
C LEU A 4 12.20 -4.42 -3.86
N ILE A 5 10.93 -4.79 -4.03
CA ILE A 5 10.03 -5.31 -2.98
C ILE A 5 9.05 -6.31 -3.59
N ASP A 6 8.65 -7.31 -2.79
CA ASP A 6 7.78 -8.43 -3.23
C ASP A 6 6.28 -8.16 -3.02
N PHE A 7 5.89 -6.89 -2.84
CA PHE A 7 4.51 -6.46 -2.66
C PHE A 7 4.22 -5.17 -3.41
N TYR A 8 2.94 -4.95 -3.70
CA TYR A 8 2.47 -3.81 -4.48
C TYR A 8 1.86 -2.77 -3.55
N VAL A 9 2.51 -1.61 -3.44
CA VAL A 9 2.01 -0.52 -2.60
C VAL A 9 0.75 0.07 -3.24
N LEU A 10 -0.35 0.09 -2.48
CA LEU A 10 -1.57 0.79 -2.84
C LEU A 10 -1.66 2.11 -2.04
N PRO A 11 -1.22 3.24 -2.61
CA PRO A 11 -1.24 4.52 -1.92
C PRO A 11 -2.66 5.08 -1.79
N HIS A 12 -2.81 6.06 -0.90
CA HIS A 12 -4.07 6.77 -0.66
C HIS A 12 -5.24 5.87 -0.26
N TYR A 13 -4.94 4.70 0.30
CA TYR A 13 -5.95 3.72 0.67
C TYR A 13 -7.02 4.35 1.57
N LEU A 14 -8.29 4.21 1.16
CA LEU A 14 -9.45 4.80 1.82
C LEU A 14 -9.33 6.30 2.13
N THR A 15 -8.48 7.02 1.40
CA THR A 15 -8.30 8.47 1.55
C THR A 15 -8.98 9.20 0.39
N ALA A 16 -9.66 10.31 0.66
CA ALA A 16 -10.28 11.11 -0.38
C ALA A 16 -9.21 11.74 -1.30
N PRO A 17 -9.44 11.83 -2.62
CA PRO A 17 -10.64 11.45 -3.37
C PRO A 17 -10.70 9.96 -3.81
N PHE A 18 -9.78 9.12 -3.36
CA PHE A 18 -9.52 7.79 -3.93
C PHE A 18 -10.26 6.62 -3.26
N LYS A 19 -11.08 6.85 -2.23
CA LYS A 19 -11.79 5.81 -1.47
C LYS A 19 -12.36 4.68 -2.34
N LYS A 20 -13.28 5.02 -3.24
CA LYS A 20 -13.99 4.03 -4.09
C LYS A 20 -13.07 3.28 -5.04
N VAL A 21 -12.05 3.94 -5.59
CA VAL A 21 -11.14 3.27 -6.54
C VAL A 21 -10.19 2.34 -5.82
N THR A 22 -9.70 2.71 -4.62
CA THR A 22 -8.86 1.83 -3.83
C THR A 22 -9.58 0.57 -3.34
N GLU A 23 -10.87 0.64 -3.03
CA GLU A 23 -11.69 -0.54 -2.70
C GLU A 23 -11.85 -1.49 -3.90
N LYS A 24 -12.06 -0.93 -5.09
CA LYS A 24 -12.14 -1.72 -6.33
C LYS A 24 -10.82 -2.44 -6.62
N ILE A 25 -9.69 -1.75 -6.49
CA ILE A 25 -8.36 -2.33 -6.69
C ILE A 25 -8.14 -3.53 -5.75
N MET A 26 -8.49 -3.40 -4.47
CA MET A 26 -8.37 -4.52 -3.51
C MET A 26 -9.21 -5.74 -3.90
N THR A 27 -10.34 -5.52 -4.56
CA THR A 27 -11.23 -6.60 -5.00
C THR A 27 -10.72 -7.24 -6.29
N GLU A 28 -10.39 -6.41 -7.28
CA GLU A 28 -10.00 -6.83 -8.64
C GLU A 28 -8.63 -7.52 -8.66
N PHE A 29 -7.70 -7.10 -7.80
CA PHE A 29 -6.35 -7.64 -7.70
C PHE A 29 -6.12 -8.37 -6.36
N SER A 30 -7.15 -9.08 -5.89
CA SER A 30 -7.12 -9.82 -4.62
C SER A 30 -6.15 -10.99 -4.58
N ASP A 31 -5.65 -11.40 -5.75
CA ASP A 31 -4.60 -12.41 -5.95
C ASP A 31 -3.19 -11.82 -5.79
N LEU A 32 -3.02 -10.50 -5.80
CA LEU A 32 -1.75 -9.83 -5.57
C LEU A 32 -1.50 -9.57 -4.09
N ASN A 33 -0.23 -9.59 -3.70
CA ASN A 33 0.22 -9.15 -2.38
C ASN A 33 0.18 -7.61 -2.28
N LEU A 34 -1.02 -7.04 -2.15
CA LEU A 34 -1.22 -5.60 -2.01
C LEU A 34 -0.87 -5.11 -0.60
N CYS A 35 -0.11 -4.03 -0.50
CA CYS A 35 0.20 -3.33 0.75
C CYS A 35 -0.49 -1.95 0.76
N PRO A 36 -1.72 -1.83 1.29
CA PRO A 36 -2.42 -0.56 1.34
C PRO A 36 -1.84 0.39 2.39
N ILE A 37 -1.62 1.65 2.01
CA ILE A 37 -1.23 2.73 2.92
C ILE A 37 -2.07 3.99 2.68
N ASN A 38 -2.45 4.68 3.75
CA ASN A 38 -3.13 5.97 3.68
C ASN A 38 -2.14 7.15 3.67
N ASN A 39 -2.64 8.39 3.55
CA ASN A 39 -1.79 9.59 3.44
C ASN A 39 -0.95 9.91 4.69
N ARG A 40 -1.22 9.25 5.82
CA ARG A 40 -0.45 9.41 7.07
C ARG A 40 0.50 8.24 7.29
N GLN A 41 0.58 7.29 6.36
CA GLN A 41 1.41 6.10 6.50
C GLN A 41 2.62 6.14 5.56
N GLY A 42 3.72 5.53 6.00
CA GLY A 42 4.89 5.25 5.20
C GLY A 42 5.34 3.81 5.40
N ILE A 43 6.15 3.29 4.49
CA ILE A 43 6.73 1.95 4.58
C ILE A 43 8.24 2.12 4.75
N VAL A 44 8.78 1.57 5.83
CA VAL A 44 10.23 1.48 6.04
C VAL A 44 10.67 0.08 5.64
N ILE A 45 11.69 0.02 4.79
CA ILE A 45 12.37 -1.22 4.38
C ILE A 45 13.77 -1.17 4.97
N ASP A 46 14.14 -2.22 5.71
CA ASP A 46 15.48 -2.38 6.28
C ASP A 46 15.92 -3.85 6.10
N GLY A 47 16.83 -4.06 5.15
CA GLY A 47 17.19 -5.40 4.68
C GLY A 47 15.97 -6.17 4.17
N GLU A 48 15.70 -7.32 4.78
CA GLU A 48 14.53 -8.17 4.47
C GLU A 48 13.26 -7.75 5.25
N GLY A 49 13.39 -6.83 6.21
CA GLY A 49 12.27 -6.37 7.02
C GLY A 49 11.48 -5.24 6.37
N SER A 50 10.15 -5.28 6.49
CA SER A 50 9.27 -4.16 6.13
C SER A 50 8.32 -3.82 7.28
N LYS A 51 8.06 -2.52 7.48
CA LYS A 51 7.11 -2.04 8.49
C LYS A 51 6.34 -0.82 7.99
N VAL A 52 5.01 -0.88 8.10
CA VAL A 52 4.16 0.31 7.94
C VAL A 52 4.24 1.15 9.21
N ILE A 53 4.59 2.42 9.06
CA ILE A 53 4.63 3.40 10.14
C ILE A 53 3.57 4.47 9.89
N CYS A 54 2.98 5.00 10.96
CA CYS A 54 2.10 6.17 10.89
C CYS A 54 2.88 7.41 11.30
N LYS A 55 2.65 8.51 10.59
CA LYS A 55 3.04 9.85 11.02
C LYS A 55 1.93 10.39 11.93
N ASP A 56 2.31 10.73 13.15
CA ASP A 56 1.45 11.42 14.12
C ASP A 56 0.96 12.78 13.58
#